data_AF-A0A9X3J7M1-F1
#
_entry.id   AF-A0A9X3J7M1-F1
#
_cell.length_a   1.000
_cell.length_b   1.000
_cell.length_c   1.000
_cell.angle_alpha   90.00
_cell.angle_beta   90.00
_cell.angle_gamma   90.00
#
_symmetry.space_group_name_H-M   'P 1'
#
loop_
_entity.id
_entity.type
_entity.pdbx_description
1 polymer ?
#
loop_
_entity_poly.entity_id
_entity_poly.type
_entity_poly.pdbx_seq_one_letter_code
_entity_poly.pdbx_strand_id
1 'polypeptide(L)'
;MNLGRSLWGGIIVVLLTSCGAPKVLTTSKTDAIGFEISGDFKQATTAWDQYFTQVSVEETPGVDFAGAAKTAFKAGELAKAKGWFDQARYKNYADAGMYETLAKIYEAENNLSKELSALEMYTEKFGTTNTDVNARLFSVYSEIKENDKALGLWAKMDAGSKSTEANLYNYFQVNKALENNAVCDSVSLAILELNPDNIAALEWNARKYYWEGQNRYKREMDKYNEKKTTKNYKILLNELEVVTADFNKALPYLNKLWELNPGNEYAGYLANIYALFGNEKKTNYYKNYRK
;
A
#
# COMPACT_ATOMS: atom_id res chain seq x y z
N MET A 1 3.80 40.49 -95.27
CA MET A 1 3.29 40.82 -93.92
C MET A 1 2.17 39.84 -93.61
N ASN A 2 2.42 38.79 -92.82
CA ASN A 2 2.20 38.72 -91.35
C ASN A 2 0.72 39.01 -91.00
N LEU A 3 -0.09 38.17 -90.33
CA LEU A 3 0.07 36.99 -89.46
C LEU A 3 -1.27 36.20 -89.53
N GLY A 4 -1.28 34.85 -89.51
CA GLY A 4 -1.69 34.05 -88.33
C GLY A 4 -3.10 33.42 -88.51
N ARG A 5 -3.25 32.15 -88.94
CA ARG A 5 -3.29 30.89 -88.15
C ARG A 5 -4.22 30.89 -86.93
N SER A 6 -5.27 30.07 -86.96
CA SER A 6 -5.44 28.93 -86.02
C SER A 6 -6.72 28.13 -86.29
N LEU A 7 -6.53 26.86 -86.68
CA LEU A 7 -7.41 25.75 -86.33
C LEU A 7 -7.30 25.47 -84.83
N TRP A 8 -8.35 24.88 -84.24
CA TRP A 8 -8.33 23.68 -83.39
C TRP A 8 -9.54 23.68 -82.45
N GLY A 9 -10.52 22.83 -82.76
CA GLY A 9 -11.56 22.43 -81.82
C GLY A 9 -10.98 21.41 -80.84
N GLY A 10 -11.06 21.74 -79.54
CA GLY A 10 -10.70 20.85 -78.44
C GLY A 10 -11.96 20.36 -77.73
N ILE A 11 -12.23 19.06 -77.82
CA ILE A 11 -13.19 18.35 -76.98
C ILE A 11 -12.65 18.35 -75.54
N ILE A 12 -13.37 18.97 -74.62
CA ILE A 12 -13.10 18.89 -73.19
C ILE A 12 -13.69 17.57 -72.68
N VAL A 13 -12.81 16.60 -72.45
CA VAL A 13 -13.13 15.39 -71.69
C VAL A 13 -13.08 15.77 -70.21
N VAL A 14 -14.24 15.83 -69.56
CA VAL A 14 -14.34 15.93 -68.10
C VAL A 14 -14.01 14.56 -67.52
N LEU A 15 -12.75 14.39 -67.12
CA LEU A 15 -12.35 13.26 -66.27
C LEU A 15 -12.83 13.57 -64.83
N LEU A 16 -13.95 12.96 -64.46
CA LEU A 16 -14.36 12.80 -63.06
C LEU A 16 -13.31 11.91 -62.37
N THR A 17 -12.26 12.54 -61.86
CA THR A 17 -11.37 11.92 -60.89
C THR A 17 -12.12 11.88 -59.56
N SER A 18 -12.77 10.75 -59.31
CA SER A 18 -13.12 10.30 -57.98
C SER A 18 -11.81 10.19 -57.18
N CYS A 19 -11.45 11.25 -56.46
CA CYS A 19 -10.50 11.15 -55.36
C CYS A 19 -11.19 10.33 -54.26
N GLY A 20 -11.01 9.01 -54.30
CA GLY A 20 -11.12 8.22 -53.08
C GLY A 20 -10.12 8.79 -52.08
N ALA A 21 -10.61 9.29 -50.95
CA ALA A 21 -9.75 9.79 -49.87
C ALA A 21 -8.72 8.69 -49.52
N PRO A 22 -7.42 8.99 -49.51
CA PRO A 22 -6.42 7.98 -49.18
C PRO A 22 -6.55 7.58 -47.71
N LYS A 23 -6.23 6.31 -47.43
CA LYS A 23 -6.15 5.67 -46.10
C LYS A 23 -5.35 6.52 -45.10
N VAL A 24 -5.99 7.42 -44.35
CA VAL A 24 -5.37 8.14 -43.22
C VAL A 24 -5.39 7.30 -41.93
N LEU A 25 -6.29 6.32 -41.84
CA LEU A 25 -6.55 5.49 -40.65
C LEU A 25 -5.32 4.76 -40.11
N THR A 26 -4.48 4.23 -40.99
CA THR A 26 -3.29 3.45 -40.61
C THR A 26 -2.16 4.34 -40.08
N THR A 27 -2.16 5.63 -40.41
CA THR A 27 -1.06 6.53 -40.09
C THR A 27 -1.14 6.98 -38.63
N SER A 28 -2.30 7.44 -38.14
CA SER A 28 -2.41 7.93 -36.75
C SER A 28 -2.08 6.88 -35.70
N LYS A 29 -2.48 5.61 -35.90
CA LYS A 29 -2.08 4.50 -35.01
C LYS A 29 -0.58 4.23 -35.08
N THR A 30 0.00 4.24 -36.30
CA THR A 30 1.43 4.02 -36.49
C THR A 30 2.25 5.15 -35.86
N ASP A 31 1.80 6.40 -36.00
CA ASP A 31 2.40 7.57 -35.38
C ASP A 31 2.33 7.48 -33.86
N ALA A 32 1.17 7.09 -33.30
CA ALA A 32 1.00 6.90 -31.87
C ALA A 32 2.02 5.89 -31.31
N ILE A 33 2.16 4.73 -31.95
CA ILE A 33 3.15 3.71 -31.58
C ILE A 33 4.58 4.26 -31.75
N GLY A 34 4.85 5.03 -32.80
CA GLY A 34 6.15 5.67 -33.02
C GLY A 34 6.53 6.62 -31.88
N PHE A 35 5.58 7.45 -31.44
CA PHE A 35 5.76 8.36 -30.30
C PHE A 35 5.88 7.61 -28.96
N GLU A 36 5.19 6.49 -28.79
CA GLU A 36 5.37 5.64 -27.60
C GLU A 36 6.80 5.09 -27.51
N ILE A 37 7.34 4.61 -28.64
CA ILE A 37 8.69 4.06 -28.71
C ILE A 37 9.73 5.16 -28.44
N SER A 38 9.50 6.39 -28.89
CA SER A 38 10.38 7.52 -28.61
C SER A 38 10.20 8.12 -27.21
N GLY A 39 9.20 7.67 -26.45
CA GLY A 39 8.88 8.17 -25.11
C GLY A 39 8.09 9.47 -25.07
N ASP A 40 7.63 10.00 -26.21
CA ASP A 40 6.75 11.17 -26.27
C ASP A 40 5.29 10.77 -26.02
N PHE A 41 4.97 10.48 -24.77
CA PHE A 41 3.64 9.99 -24.39
C PHE A 41 2.53 11.04 -24.62
N LYS A 42 2.85 12.34 -24.66
CA LYS A 42 1.85 13.39 -24.95
C LYS A 42 1.46 13.41 -26.42
N GLN A 43 2.45 13.36 -27.32
CA GLN A 43 2.17 13.24 -28.76
C GLN A 43 1.53 11.90 -29.08
N ALA A 44 1.99 10.81 -28.46
CA ALA A 44 1.36 9.50 -28.61
C ALA A 44 -0.12 9.50 -28.21
N THR A 45 -0.45 10.09 -27.05
CA THR A 45 -1.84 10.22 -26.58
C THR A 45 -2.68 11.03 -27.58
N THR A 46 -2.13 12.11 -28.12
CA THR A 46 -2.82 12.94 -29.13
C THR A 46 -3.07 12.16 -30.43
N ALA A 47 -2.10 11.36 -30.87
CA ALA A 47 -2.24 10.51 -32.05
C ALA A 47 -3.25 9.37 -31.84
N TRP A 48 -3.34 8.81 -30.63
CA TRP A 48 -4.40 7.87 -30.25
C TRP A 48 -5.79 8.49 -30.29
N ASP A 49 -5.97 9.71 -29.75
CA ASP A 49 -7.23 10.45 -29.87
C ASP A 49 -7.64 10.59 -31.36
N GLN A 50 -6.70 11.00 -32.21
CA GLN A 50 -6.94 11.12 -33.65
C GLN A 50 -7.37 9.78 -34.27
N TYR A 51 -6.66 8.68 -33.96
CA TYR A 51 -7.05 7.35 -34.43
C TYR A 51 -8.49 6.98 -34.03
N PHE A 52 -8.87 7.19 -32.76
CA PHE A 52 -10.22 6.87 -32.28
C PHE A 52 -11.32 7.81 -32.82
N THR A 53 -10.98 8.97 -33.39
CA THR A 53 -11.95 9.80 -34.12
C THR A 53 -12.21 9.34 -35.55
N GLN A 54 -11.31 8.51 -36.11
CA GLN A 54 -11.39 8.07 -37.50
C GLN A 54 -11.92 6.63 -37.64
N VAL A 55 -11.88 5.84 -36.56
CA VAL A 55 -12.38 4.46 -36.51
C VAL A 55 -13.56 4.39 -35.55
N SER A 56 -14.58 3.60 -35.87
CA SER A 56 -15.71 3.41 -34.96
C SER A 56 -15.28 2.67 -33.69
N VAL A 57 -15.96 2.95 -32.58
CA VAL A 57 -15.71 2.23 -31.31
C VAL A 57 -15.99 0.74 -31.50
N GLU A 58 -16.97 0.38 -32.33
CA GLU A 58 -17.34 -0.99 -32.68
C GLU A 58 -16.19 -1.78 -33.30
N GLU A 59 -15.48 -1.17 -34.24
CA GLU A 59 -14.37 -1.77 -35.00
C GLU A 59 -13.03 -1.74 -34.26
N THR A 60 -12.90 -0.88 -33.25
CA THR A 60 -11.66 -0.74 -32.47
C THR A 60 -11.51 -1.90 -31.47
N PRO A 61 -10.42 -2.70 -31.55
CA PRO A 61 -10.21 -3.81 -30.63
C PRO A 61 -9.79 -3.30 -29.24
N GLY A 62 -10.20 -4.03 -28.19
CA GLY A 62 -9.94 -3.61 -26.80
C GLY A 62 -8.45 -3.46 -26.44
N VAL A 63 -7.56 -4.19 -27.12
CA VAL A 63 -6.10 -4.05 -26.95
C VAL A 63 -5.59 -2.66 -27.35
N ASP A 64 -6.19 -2.03 -28.36
CA ASP A 64 -5.80 -0.68 -28.81
C ASP A 64 -6.21 0.35 -27.75
N PHE A 65 -7.43 0.23 -27.22
CA PHE A 65 -7.89 1.06 -26.10
C PHE A 65 -7.01 0.89 -24.86
N ALA A 66 -6.64 -0.34 -24.50
CA ALA A 66 -5.77 -0.59 -23.36
C ALA A 66 -4.34 -0.06 -23.58
N GLY A 67 -3.80 -0.18 -24.79
CA GLY A 67 -2.52 0.42 -25.18
C GLY A 67 -2.54 1.94 -25.03
N ALA A 68 -3.51 2.59 -25.67
CA ALA A 68 -3.72 4.03 -25.59
C ALA A 68 -3.90 4.50 -24.14
N ALA A 69 -4.67 3.77 -23.33
CA ALA A 69 -4.89 4.09 -21.92
C ALA A 69 -3.59 4.07 -21.09
N LYS A 70 -2.74 3.06 -21.28
CA LYS A 70 -1.41 3.00 -20.65
C LYS A 70 -0.54 4.18 -21.09
N THR A 71 -0.66 4.61 -22.33
CA THR A 71 0.06 5.78 -22.87
C THR A 71 -0.45 7.10 -22.30
N ALA A 72 -1.76 7.30 -22.23
CA ALA A 72 -2.37 8.45 -21.56
C ALA A 72 -1.97 8.54 -20.09
N PHE A 73 -1.91 7.40 -19.39
CA PHE A 73 -1.44 7.37 -18.01
C PHE A 73 0.01 7.88 -17.88
N LYS A 74 0.92 7.41 -18.75
CA LYS A 74 2.31 7.91 -18.79
C LYS A 74 2.41 9.40 -19.16
N ALA A 75 1.45 9.92 -19.90
CA ALA A 75 1.34 11.34 -20.23
C ALA A 75 0.76 12.21 -19.10
N GLY A 76 0.25 11.60 -18.01
CA GLY A 76 -0.46 12.29 -16.92
C GLY A 76 -1.94 12.55 -17.21
N GLU A 77 -2.49 12.04 -18.30
CA GLU A 77 -3.87 12.25 -18.76
C GLU A 77 -4.83 11.22 -18.13
N LEU A 78 -4.98 11.26 -16.80
CA LEU A 78 -5.68 10.21 -16.02
C LEU A 78 -7.14 10.01 -16.44
N ALA A 79 -7.85 11.09 -16.80
CA ALA A 79 -9.24 11.02 -17.25
C ALA A 79 -9.37 10.24 -18.57
N LYS A 80 -8.48 10.49 -19.54
CA LYS A 80 -8.43 9.76 -20.80
C LYS A 80 -8.05 8.31 -20.59
N ALA A 81 -7.03 8.05 -19.76
CA ALA A 81 -6.61 6.71 -19.42
C ALA A 81 -7.78 5.86 -18.89
N LYS A 82 -8.55 6.38 -17.93
CA LYS A 82 -9.75 5.71 -17.42
C LYS A 82 -10.80 5.49 -18.49
N GLY A 83 -11.13 6.52 -19.27
CA GLY A 83 -12.12 6.42 -20.34
C GLY A 83 -11.77 5.35 -21.37
N TRP A 84 -10.50 5.26 -21.77
CA TRP A 84 -10.04 4.23 -22.69
C TRP A 84 -9.96 2.84 -22.05
N PHE A 85 -9.56 2.72 -20.78
CA PHE A 85 -9.68 1.44 -20.09
C PHE A 85 -11.14 0.96 -19.97
N ASP A 86 -12.10 1.87 -19.77
CA ASP A 86 -13.52 1.52 -19.79
C ASP A 86 -13.96 0.95 -21.14
N GLN A 87 -13.49 1.54 -22.25
CA GLN A 87 -13.72 0.98 -23.59
C GLN A 87 -13.05 -0.39 -23.77
N ALA A 88 -11.82 -0.58 -23.26
CA ALA A 88 -11.16 -1.88 -23.30
C ALA A 88 -11.97 -2.95 -22.54
N ARG A 89 -12.49 -2.63 -21.35
CA ARG A 89 -13.36 -3.55 -20.57
C ARG A 89 -14.68 -3.83 -21.29
N TYR A 90 -15.30 -2.82 -21.89
CA TYR A 90 -16.52 -2.99 -22.69
C TYR A 90 -16.32 -3.97 -23.85
N LYS A 91 -15.09 -4.03 -24.39
CA LYS A 91 -14.65 -5.00 -25.40
C LYS A 91 -14.19 -6.35 -24.84
N ASN A 92 -14.44 -6.63 -23.55
CA ASN A 92 -13.97 -7.81 -22.83
C ASN A 92 -12.45 -8.02 -22.87
N TYR A 93 -11.68 -6.95 -23.08
CA TYR A 93 -10.22 -7.03 -23.05
C TYR A 93 -9.70 -6.86 -21.62
N ALA A 94 -8.66 -7.64 -21.31
CA ALA A 94 -7.99 -7.65 -20.03
C ALA A 94 -6.52 -8.02 -20.23
N ASP A 95 -5.61 -7.21 -19.70
CA ASP A 95 -4.20 -7.57 -19.52
C ASP A 95 -3.70 -7.13 -18.13
N ALA A 96 -2.57 -7.71 -17.71
CA ALA A 96 -1.98 -7.43 -16.41
C ALA A 96 -1.67 -5.94 -16.22
N GLY A 97 -1.03 -5.32 -17.22
CA GLY A 97 -0.63 -3.91 -17.17
C GLY A 97 -1.81 -2.95 -17.07
N MET A 98 -2.97 -3.31 -17.62
CA MET A 98 -4.21 -2.53 -17.52
C MET A 98 -4.71 -2.47 -16.09
N TYR A 99 -4.82 -3.59 -15.38
CA TYR A 99 -5.29 -3.58 -14.00
C TYR A 99 -4.27 -2.99 -13.03
N GLU A 100 -2.96 -3.19 -13.28
CA GLU A 100 -1.90 -2.49 -12.54
C GLU A 100 -2.03 -0.97 -12.68
N THR A 101 -2.28 -0.49 -13.91
CA THR A 101 -2.42 0.95 -14.16
C THR A 101 -3.70 1.50 -13.55
N LEU A 102 -4.83 0.79 -13.67
CA LEU A 102 -6.08 1.17 -13.02
C LEU A 102 -5.93 1.26 -11.50
N ALA A 103 -5.26 0.30 -10.87
CA ALA A 103 -4.98 0.34 -9.43
C ALA A 103 -4.23 1.62 -9.05
N LYS A 104 -3.14 1.95 -9.76
CA LYS A 104 -2.35 3.18 -9.54
C LYS A 104 -3.16 4.47 -9.74
N ILE A 105 -4.02 4.50 -10.76
CA ILE A 105 -4.90 5.65 -11.00
C ILE A 105 -5.85 5.83 -9.81
N TYR A 106 -6.49 4.74 -9.35
CA TYR A 106 -7.44 4.83 -8.26
C TYR A 106 -6.80 5.09 -6.90
N GLU A 107 -5.57 4.60 -6.67
CA GLU A 107 -4.74 4.96 -5.53
C GLU A 107 -4.49 6.47 -5.49
N ALA A 108 -4.04 7.06 -6.61
CA ALA A 108 -3.80 8.50 -6.73
C ALA A 108 -5.06 9.35 -6.53
N GLU A 109 -6.23 8.80 -6.83
CA GLU A 109 -7.54 9.44 -6.60
C GLU A 109 -8.09 9.22 -5.18
N ASN A 110 -7.35 8.52 -4.31
CA ASN A 110 -7.83 8.05 -3.01
C ASN A 110 -9.16 7.29 -3.10
N ASN A 111 -9.36 6.53 -4.19
CA ASN A 111 -10.55 5.73 -4.42
C ASN A 111 -10.28 4.25 -4.10
N LEU A 112 -10.20 3.96 -2.79
CA LEU A 112 -9.83 2.65 -2.27
C LEU A 112 -10.73 1.51 -2.79
N SER A 113 -12.02 1.76 -2.97
CA SER A 113 -12.96 0.74 -3.48
C SER A 113 -12.65 0.31 -4.92
N LYS A 114 -12.35 1.28 -5.80
CA LYS A 114 -12.01 0.98 -7.20
C LYS A 114 -10.59 0.43 -7.32
N GLU A 115 -9.67 0.91 -6.49
CA GLU A 115 -8.33 0.37 -6.39
C GLU A 115 -8.38 -1.12 -6.00
N LEU A 116 -9.08 -1.44 -4.91
CA LEU A 116 -9.28 -2.82 -4.45
C LEU A 116 -9.83 -3.69 -5.58
N SER A 117 -10.87 -3.21 -6.26
CA SER A 117 -11.48 -3.93 -7.39
C SER A 117 -10.46 -4.21 -8.49
N ALA A 118 -9.59 -3.26 -8.84
CA ALA A 118 -8.57 -3.45 -9.86
C ALA A 118 -7.50 -4.48 -9.42
N LEU A 119 -7.05 -4.43 -8.16
CA LEU A 119 -6.07 -5.35 -7.60
C LEU A 119 -6.62 -6.79 -7.46
N GLU A 120 -7.87 -6.94 -7.03
CA GLU A 120 -8.55 -8.25 -6.97
C GLU A 120 -8.71 -8.84 -8.38
N MET A 121 -9.17 -8.03 -9.34
CA MET A 121 -9.30 -8.46 -10.74
C MET A 121 -7.96 -8.85 -11.37
N TYR A 122 -6.88 -8.17 -11.02
CA TYR A 122 -5.53 -8.58 -11.42
C TYR A 122 -5.23 -9.99 -10.91
N THR A 123 -5.39 -10.20 -9.60
CA THR A 123 -5.03 -11.45 -8.93
C THR A 123 -5.87 -12.62 -9.44
N GLU A 124 -7.17 -12.41 -9.68
CA GLU A 124 -8.09 -13.41 -10.21
C GLU A 124 -7.68 -13.87 -11.62
N LYS A 125 -7.27 -12.93 -12.49
CA LYS A 125 -6.98 -13.22 -13.90
C LYS A 125 -5.54 -13.65 -14.18
N PHE A 126 -4.58 -13.11 -13.46
CA PHE A 126 -3.15 -13.26 -13.74
C PHE A 126 -2.38 -13.94 -12.61
N GLY A 127 -3.05 -14.27 -11.49
CA GLY A 127 -2.45 -14.93 -10.35
C GLY A 127 -1.66 -13.98 -9.45
N THR A 128 -0.88 -14.57 -8.54
CA THR A 128 -0.17 -13.87 -7.46
C THR A 128 1.33 -13.82 -7.68
N THR A 129 1.83 -13.83 -8.91
CA THR A 129 3.29 -13.78 -9.16
C THR A 129 3.85 -12.36 -9.10
N ASN A 130 3.01 -11.34 -9.31
CA ASN A 130 3.43 -9.94 -9.20
C ASN A 130 3.47 -9.51 -7.72
N THR A 131 4.68 -9.32 -7.21
CA THR A 131 4.96 -8.97 -5.81
C THR A 131 4.42 -7.60 -5.44
N ASP A 132 4.49 -6.62 -6.35
CA ASP A 132 4.06 -5.25 -6.09
C ASP A 132 2.53 -5.17 -5.96
N VAL A 133 1.81 -5.85 -6.86
CA VAL A 133 0.35 -5.95 -6.78
C VAL A 133 -0.09 -6.65 -5.50
N ASN A 134 0.56 -7.76 -5.15
CA ASN A 134 0.24 -8.48 -3.92
C ASN A 134 0.53 -7.65 -2.67
N ALA A 135 1.65 -6.94 -2.62
CA ALA A 135 2.00 -6.09 -1.48
C ALA A 135 0.97 -4.97 -1.30
N ARG A 136 0.55 -4.33 -2.40
CA ARG A 136 -0.48 -3.29 -2.33
C ARG A 136 -1.84 -3.87 -1.94
N LEU A 137 -2.26 -4.98 -2.54
CA LEU A 137 -3.53 -5.64 -2.18
C LEU A 137 -3.55 -6.09 -0.72
N PHE A 138 -2.43 -6.58 -0.20
CA PHE A 138 -2.28 -6.92 1.21
C PHE A 138 -2.43 -5.67 2.10
N SER A 139 -1.78 -4.57 1.73
CA SER A 139 -1.93 -3.29 2.43
C SER A 139 -3.38 -2.81 2.44
N VAL A 140 -4.08 -2.88 1.29
CA VAL A 140 -5.48 -2.48 1.17
C VAL A 140 -6.36 -3.35 2.06
N TYR A 141 -6.22 -4.69 2.02
CA TYR A 141 -6.98 -5.58 2.91
C TYR A 141 -6.74 -5.29 4.39
N SER A 142 -5.49 -5.00 4.78
CA SER A 142 -5.14 -4.58 6.13
C SER A 142 -5.82 -3.25 6.52
N GLU A 143 -5.82 -2.26 5.62
CA GLU A 143 -6.44 -0.94 5.84
C GLU A 143 -7.96 -1.03 6.05
N ILE A 144 -8.65 -1.83 5.25
CA ILE A 144 -10.10 -2.04 5.37
C ILE A 144 -10.49 -3.13 6.38
N LYS A 145 -9.51 -3.70 7.10
CA LYS A 145 -9.70 -4.73 8.13
C LYS A 145 -10.33 -6.02 7.63
N GLU A 146 -10.11 -6.36 6.37
CA GLU A 146 -10.41 -7.68 5.79
C GLU A 146 -9.31 -8.68 6.21
N ASN A 147 -9.22 -8.94 7.51
CA ASN A 147 -8.12 -9.65 8.15
C ASN A 147 -7.86 -11.04 7.53
N ASP A 148 -8.91 -11.81 7.26
CA ASP A 148 -8.79 -13.15 6.67
C ASP A 148 -8.23 -13.11 5.25
N LYS A 149 -8.67 -12.14 4.44
CA LYS A 149 -8.12 -11.93 3.09
C LYS A 149 -6.67 -11.49 3.15
N ALA A 150 -6.34 -10.58 4.07
CA ALA A 150 -4.97 -10.13 4.30
C ALA A 150 -4.04 -11.30 4.67
N LEU A 151 -4.46 -12.17 5.61
CA LEU A 151 -3.69 -13.36 5.98
C LEU A 151 -3.57 -14.38 4.83
N GLY A 152 -4.66 -14.58 4.08
CA GLY A 152 -4.66 -15.46 2.91
C GLY A 152 -3.69 -15.00 1.81
N LEU A 153 -3.55 -13.69 1.63
CA LEU A 153 -2.58 -13.12 0.71
C LEU A 153 -1.16 -13.15 1.28
N TRP A 154 -0.99 -12.82 2.56
CA TRP A 154 0.30 -12.93 3.26
C TRP A 154 0.91 -14.31 3.07
N ALA A 155 0.16 -15.40 3.22
CA ALA A 155 0.68 -16.75 3.02
C ALA A 155 1.33 -16.97 1.64
N LYS A 156 0.88 -16.26 0.61
CA LYS A 156 1.33 -16.39 -0.78
C LYS A 156 2.45 -15.41 -1.19
N MET A 157 2.70 -14.39 -0.38
CA MET A 157 3.77 -13.42 -0.65
C MET A 157 5.15 -14.04 -0.46
N ASP A 158 6.11 -13.60 -1.27
CA ASP A 158 7.51 -13.99 -1.17
C ASP A 158 8.18 -13.42 0.09
N ALA A 159 9.36 -13.96 0.43
CA ALA A 159 10.08 -13.57 1.63
C ALA A 159 10.55 -12.11 1.60
N GLY A 160 10.94 -11.58 0.43
CA GLY A 160 11.38 -10.19 0.30
C GLY A 160 10.23 -9.24 0.60
N SER A 161 9.07 -9.46 -0.03
CA SER A 161 7.87 -8.66 0.22
C SER A 161 7.43 -8.72 1.69
N LYS A 162 7.51 -9.90 2.34
CA LYS A 162 7.17 -10.06 3.77
C LYS A 162 8.11 -9.32 4.72
N SER A 163 9.36 -9.10 4.31
CA SER A 163 10.39 -8.49 5.15
C SER A 163 10.43 -6.96 5.13
N THR A 164 9.57 -6.29 4.36
CA THR A 164 9.52 -4.82 4.37
C THR A 164 8.85 -4.32 5.65
N GLU A 165 9.29 -3.16 6.16
CA GLU A 165 8.71 -2.57 7.37
C GLU A 165 7.19 -2.35 7.23
N ALA A 166 6.74 -1.80 6.09
CA ALA A 166 5.32 -1.54 5.84
C ALA A 166 4.47 -2.82 5.88
N ASN A 167 4.95 -3.91 5.27
CA ASN A 167 4.22 -5.16 5.25
C ASN A 167 4.25 -5.86 6.62
N LEU A 168 5.37 -5.82 7.35
CA LEU A 168 5.43 -6.32 8.73
C LEU A 168 4.49 -5.52 9.63
N TYR A 169 4.42 -4.20 9.49
CA TYR A 169 3.51 -3.35 10.25
C TYR A 169 2.04 -3.72 9.98
N ASN A 170 1.64 -3.86 8.72
CA ASN A 170 0.30 -4.29 8.35
C ASN A 170 -0.02 -5.69 8.91
N TYR A 171 0.93 -6.63 8.79
CA TYR A 171 0.78 -7.97 9.35
C TYR A 171 0.65 -7.96 10.88
N PHE A 172 1.39 -7.08 11.55
CA PHE A 172 1.28 -6.84 12.98
C PHE A 172 -0.11 -6.30 13.35
N GLN A 173 -0.66 -5.32 12.63
CA GLN A 173 -2.00 -4.78 12.90
C GLN A 173 -3.10 -5.83 12.70
N VAL A 174 -3.03 -6.62 11.61
CA VAL A 174 -3.97 -7.71 11.34
C VAL A 174 -3.95 -8.73 12.48
N ASN A 175 -2.76 -9.20 12.89
CA ASN A 175 -2.63 -10.18 13.98
C ASN A 175 -3.02 -9.61 15.34
N LYS A 176 -2.80 -8.31 15.57
CA LYS A 176 -3.24 -7.62 16.78
C LYS A 176 -4.77 -7.57 16.86
N ALA A 177 -5.45 -7.33 15.74
CA ALA A 177 -6.91 -7.34 15.66
C ALA A 177 -7.50 -8.76 15.86
N LEU A 178 -6.74 -9.80 15.51
CA LEU A 178 -7.11 -11.20 15.72
C LEU A 178 -6.60 -11.78 17.05
N GLU A 179 -5.99 -10.95 17.91
CA GLU A 179 -5.44 -11.36 19.21
C GLU A 179 -4.37 -12.48 19.12
N ASN A 180 -3.67 -12.58 17.99
CA ASN A 180 -2.59 -13.53 17.76
C ASN A 180 -1.28 -13.06 18.45
N ASN A 181 -1.30 -12.99 19.78
CA ASN A 181 -0.25 -12.36 20.58
C ASN A 181 1.16 -12.93 20.31
N ALA A 182 1.29 -14.25 20.12
CA ALA A 182 2.59 -14.88 19.81
C ALA A 182 3.18 -14.40 18.47
N VAL A 183 2.31 -14.16 17.47
CA VAL A 183 2.74 -13.59 16.18
C VAL A 183 3.13 -12.13 16.40
N CYS A 184 2.29 -11.35 17.08
CA CYS A 184 2.59 -9.95 17.41
C CYS A 184 3.92 -9.78 18.15
N ASP A 185 4.24 -10.68 19.08
CA ASP A 185 5.52 -10.69 19.78
C ASP A 185 6.69 -10.81 18.81
N SER A 186 6.69 -11.82 17.94
CA SER A 186 7.77 -12.02 16.98
C SER A 186 7.86 -10.89 15.94
N VAL A 187 6.73 -10.44 15.40
CA VAL A 187 6.68 -9.42 14.36
C VAL A 187 7.05 -8.05 14.90
N SER A 188 6.64 -7.71 16.12
CA SER A 188 7.01 -6.42 16.74
C SER A 188 8.53 -6.28 16.89
N LEU A 189 9.25 -7.36 17.23
CA LEU A 189 10.71 -7.34 17.30
C LEU A 189 11.33 -7.19 15.90
N ALA A 190 10.83 -7.91 14.89
CA ALA A 190 11.29 -7.77 13.51
C ALA A 190 11.07 -6.35 12.96
N ILE A 191 9.96 -5.68 13.34
CA ILE A 191 9.73 -4.28 13.01
C ILE A 191 10.79 -3.38 13.66
N LEU A 192 11.12 -3.60 14.93
CA LEU A 192 12.12 -2.78 15.65
C LEU A 192 13.55 -2.98 15.14
N GLU A 193 13.85 -4.13 14.53
CA GLU A 193 15.13 -4.36 13.84
C GLU A 193 15.28 -3.47 12.59
N LEU A 194 14.18 -3.22 11.86
CA LEU A 194 14.17 -2.35 10.69
C LEU A 194 14.02 -0.88 11.05
N ASN A 195 13.16 -0.59 12.02
CA ASN A 195 12.86 0.75 12.50
C ASN A 195 12.75 0.75 14.04
N PRO A 196 13.86 1.06 14.73
CA PRO A 196 13.89 1.13 16.20
C PRO A 196 12.95 2.17 16.82
N ASP A 197 12.45 3.11 16.01
CA ASP A 197 11.58 4.20 16.45
C ASP A 197 10.09 3.91 16.16
N ASN A 198 9.75 2.70 15.70
CA ASN A 198 8.37 2.33 15.40
C ASN A 198 7.52 2.29 16.68
N ILE A 199 6.67 3.31 16.85
CA ILE A 199 5.87 3.54 18.07
C ILE A 199 5.00 2.32 18.41
N ALA A 200 4.28 1.74 17.44
CA ALA A 200 3.36 0.65 17.71
C ALA A 200 4.07 -0.62 18.22
N ALA A 201 5.24 -0.93 17.66
CA ALA A 201 6.04 -2.07 18.08
C ALA A 201 6.72 -1.84 19.43
N LEU A 202 7.19 -0.61 19.69
CA LEU A 202 7.69 -0.20 21.01
C LEU A 202 6.61 -0.33 22.08
N GLU A 203 5.40 0.18 21.82
CA GLU A 203 4.27 0.10 22.74
C GLU A 203 3.84 -1.32 23.05
N TRP A 204 3.83 -2.20 22.04
CA TRP A 204 3.53 -3.61 22.23
C TRP A 204 4.45 -4.25 23.25
N ASN A 205 5.77 -4.13 23.02
CA ASN A 205 6.78 -4.72 23.89
C ASN A 205 6.80 -4.08 25.28
N ALA A 206 6.68 -2.75 25.35
CA ALA A 206 6.58 -2.01 26.60
C ALA A 206 5.41 -2.53 27.47
N ARG A 207 4.22 -2.62 26.90
CA ARG A 207 3.01 -3.03 27.63
C ARG A 207 3.05 -4.50 28.00
N LYS A 208 3.52 -5.38 27.10
CA LYS A 208 3.68 -6.82 27.39
C LYS A 208 4.49 -7.01 28.67
N TYR A 209 5.73 -6.54 28.69
CA TYR A 209 6.63 -6.76 29.82
C TYR A 209 6.17 -6.02 31.08
N TYR A 210 5.59 -4.82 30.93
CA TYR A 210 5.01 -4.11 32.07
C TYR A 210 3.88 -4.91 32.73
N TRP A 211 2.94 -5.45 31.93
CA TRP A 211 1.81 -6.18 32.48
C TRP A 211 2.20 -7.57 32.99
N GLU A 212 3.20 -8.23 32.40
CA GLU A 212 3.80 -9.44 32.97
C GLU A 212 4.32 -9.17 34.39
N GLY A 213 5.13 -8.13 34.56
CA GLY A 213 5.65 -7.72 35.87
C GLY A 213 4.56 -7.28 36.86
N GLN A 214 3.64 -6.41 36.42
CA GLN A 214 2.58 -5.86 37.28
C GLN A 214 1.58 -6.91 37.74
N ASN A 215 1.18 -7.83 36.85
CA ASN A 215 0.25 -8.91 37.19
C ASN A 215 0.91 -9.93 38.13
N ARG A 216 2.18 -10.27 37.89
CA ARG A 216 2.97 -11.12 38.80
C ARG A 216 3.10 -10.46 40.18
N TYR A 217 3.49 -9.19 40.24
CA TYR A 217 3.62 -8.44 41.49
C TYR A 217 2.32 -8.50 42.30
N LYS A 218 1.18 -8.15 41.66
CA LYS A 218 -0.12 -8.17 42.32
C LYS A 218 -0.45 -9.57 42.85
N ARG A 219 -0.34 -10.59 42.00
CA ARG A 219 -0.67 -11.98 42.35
C ARG A 219 0.14 -12.49 43.54
N GLU A 220 1.44 -12.24 43.56
CA GLU A 220 2.31 -12.76 44.63
C GLU A 220 2.18 -11.95 45.92
N MET A 221 1.92 -10.64 45.82
CA MET A 221 1.60 -9.81 46.99
C MET A 221 0.27 -10.22 47.64
N ASP A 222 -0.75 -10.53 46.83
CA ASP A 222 -2.05 -11.00 47.32
C ASP A 222 -1.88 -12.34 48.08
N LYS A 223 -1.16 -13.32 47.50
CA LYS A 223 -0.84 -14.61 48.18
C LYS A 223 -0.09 -14.43 49.50
N TYR A 224 0.87 -13.50 49.55
CA TYR A 224 1.61 -13.22 50.79
C TYR A 224 0.69 -12.59 51.85
N ASN A 225 -0.17 -11.67 51.44
CA ASN A 225 -1.10 -10.98 52.35
C ASN A 225 -2.16 -11.91 52.94
N GLU A 226 -2.63 -12.89 52.18
CA GLU A 226 -3.55 -13.93 52.66
C GLU A 226 -2.91 -14.80 53.74
N LYS A 227 -1.61 -15.10 53.62
CA LYS A 227 -0.89 -15.96 54.58
C LYS A 227 0.55 -15.50 54.80
N LYS A 228 0.71 -14.65 55.81
CA LYS A 228 2.00 -14.06 56.21
C LYS A 228 2.84 -15.04 57.01
N THR A 229 3.51 -15.95 56.31
CA THR A 229 4.47 -16.92 56.90
C THR A 229 5.86 -16.69 56.35
N THR A 230 6.90 -17.13 57.08
CA THR A 230 8.30 -17.06 56.62
C THR A 230 8.50 -17.76 55.27
N LYS A 231 7.80 -18.88 55.03
CA LYS A 231 7.83 -19.59 53.75
C LYS A 231 7.28 -18.71 52.62
N ASN A 232 6.11 -18.11 52.81
CA ASN A 232 5.49 -17.27 51.79
C ASN A 232 6.26 -15.98 51.55
N TYR A 233 6.91 -15.43 52.59
CA TYR A 233 7.82 -14.29 52.43
C TYR A 233 9.02 -14.64 51.53
N LYS A 234 9.64 -15.80 51.71
CA LYS A 234 10.75 -16.26 50.84
C LYS A 234 10.30 -16.45 49.38
N ILE A 235 9.10 -17.02 49.17
CA ILE A 235 8.52 -17.16 47.83
C ILE A 235 8.30 -15.78 47.20
N LEU A 236 7.72 -14.84 47.95
CA LEU A 236 7.52 -13.47 47.49
C LEU A 236 8.85 -12.83 47.05
N LEU A 237 9.91 -12.93 47.85
CA LEU A 237 11.21 -12.37 47.50
C LEU A 237 11.74 -12.89 46.16
N ASN A 238 11.69 -14.21 45.93
CA ASN A 238 12.12 -14.80 44.66
C ASN A 238 11.26 -14.32 43.48
N GLU A 239 9.94 -14.21 43.66
CA GLU A 239 9.06 -13.72 42.61
C GLU A 239 9.25 -12.23 42.31
N LEU A 240 9.62 -11.42 43.31
CA LEU A 240 9.95 -10.01 43.11
C LEU A 240 11.21 -9.82 42.25
N GLU A 241 12.15 -10.78 42.25
CA GLU A 241 13.28 -10.77 41.32
C GLU A 241 12.80 -10.94 39.87
N VAL A 242 11.82 -11.82 39.63
CA VAL A 242 11.22 -12.01 38.30
C VAL A 242 10.43 -10.79 37.87
N VAL A 243 9.64 -10.19 38.79
CA VAL A 243 8.95 -8.91 38.55
C VAL A 243 9.94 -7.83 38.12
N THR A 244 11.08 -7.75 38.81
CA THR A 244 12.13 -6.78 38.50
C THR A 244 12.74 -7.04 37.12
N ALA A 245 12.97 -8.30 36.75
CA ALA A 245 13.45 -8.67 35.43
C ALA A 245 12.46 -8.26 34.32
N ASP A 246 11.16 -8.48 34.52
CA ASP A 246 10.13 -8.09 33.55
C ASP A 246 10.06 -6.56 33.39
N PHE A 247 10.11 -5.79 34.48
CA PHE A 247 10.18 -4.33 34.37
C PHE A 247 11.47 -3.82 33.73
N ASN A 248 12.60 -4.49 33.96
CA ASN A 248 13.86 -4.15 33.27
C ASN A 248 13.77 -4.40 31.75
N LYS A 249 12.94 -5.34 31.28
CA LYS A 249 12.64 -5.49 29.85
C LYS A 249 11.71 -4.40 29.33
N ALA A 250 10.74 -3.96 30.13
CA ALA A 250 9.79 -2.90 29.74
C ALA A 250 10.48 -1.51 29.64
N LEU A 251 11.43 -1.22 30.53
CA LEU A 251 12.05 0.10 30.66
C LEU A 251 12.70 0.64 29.38
N PRO A 252 13.52 -0.11 28.63
CA PRO A 252 14.12 0.38 27.40
C PRO A 252 13.07 0.88 26.39
N TYR A 253 11.99 0.12 26.19
CA TYR A 253 10.90 0.51 25.29
C TYR A 253 10.15 1.75 25.81
N LEU A 254 9.82 1.77 27.11
CA LEU A 254 9.11 2.91 27.73
C LEU A 254 9.95 4.20 27.71
N ASN A 255 11.26 4.10 27.95
CA ASN A 255 12.16 5.26 27.88
C ASN A 255 12.26 5.77 26.43
N LYS A 256 12.37 4.86 25.44
CA LYS A 256 12.40 5.25 24.03
C LYS A 256 11.09 5.93 23.59
N LEU A 257 9.94 5.38 24.01
CA LEU A 257 8.64 6.00 23.79
C LEU A 257 8.53 7.38 24.44
N TRP A 258 9.05 7.52 25.65
CA TRP A 258 9.12 8.81 26.34
C TRP A 258 10.00 9.83 25.62
N GLU A 259 11.12 9.40 25.02
CA GLU A 259 12.00 10.27 24.22
C GLU A 259 11.32 10.72 22.91
N LEU A 260 10.63 9.81 22.22
CA LEU A 260 9.98 10.09 20.93
C LEU A 260 8.72 10.94 21.08
N ASN A 261 7.89 10.62 22.08
CA ASN A 261 6.62 11.31 22.33
C ASN A 261 6.38 11.41 23.85
N PRO A 262 6.98 12.41 24.52
CA PRO A 262 6.74 12.63 25.94
C PRO A 262 5.26 12.91 26.20
N GLY A 263 4.61 12.11 27.05
CA GLY A 263 3.18 12.26 27.32
C GLY A 263 2.70 11.48 28.54
N ASN A 264 1.52 11.86 29.05
CA ASN A 264 0.89 11.26 30.23
C ASN A 264 0.79 9.72 30.11
N GLU A 265 0.59 9.23 28.89
CA GLU A 265 0.45 7.80 28.59
C GLU A 265 1.62 6.96 29.12
N TYR A 266 2.88 7.36 28.86
CA TYR A 266 4.05 6.59 29.29
C TYR A 266 4.53 6.98 30.69
N ALA A 267 4.27 8.22 31.13
CA ALA A 267 4.63 8.70 32.46
C ALA A 267 4.05 7.82 33.58
N GLY A 268 2.82 7.31 33.42
CA GLY A 268 2.19 6.40 34.38
C GLY A 268 2.97 5.10 34.58
N TYR A 269 3.35 4.45 33.48
CA TYR A 269 4.14 3.22 33.50
C TYR A 269 5.50 3.43 34.16
N LEU A 270 6.23 4.47 33.72
CA LEU A 270 7.55 4.80 34.24
C LEU A 270 7.51 5.14 35.74
N ALA A 271 6.54 5.96 36.17
CA ALA A 271 6.37 6.31 37.58
C ALA A 271 6.13 5.07 38.46
N ASN A 272 5.34 4.11 37.99
CA ASN A 272 5.07 2.89 38.75
C ASN A 272 6.32 2.01 38.86
N ILE A 273 7.01 1.75 37.74
CA ILE A 273 8.25 0.94 37.75
C ILE A 273 9.28 1.56 38.70
N TYR A 274 9.53 2.87 38.57
CA TYR A 274 10.51 3.53 39.43
C TYR A 274 10.09 3.58 40.90
N ALA A 275 8.80 3.57 41.21
CA ALA A 275 8.32 3.48 42.59
C ALA A 275 8.64 2.10 43.19
N LEU A 276 8.42 1.02 42.42
CA LEU A 276 8.75 -0.35 42.83
C LEU A 276 10.25 -0.54 43.02
N PHE A 277 11.08 0.17 42.24
CA PHE A 277 12.54 0.17 42.39
C PHE A 277 13.04 1.12 43.50
N GLY A 278 12.15 1.78 44.25
CA GLY A 278 12.53 2.71 45.31
C GLY A 278 13.20 4.01 44.82
N ASN A 279 13.06 4.35 43.53
CA ASN A 279 13.62 5.58 42.96
C ASN A 279 12.62 6.73 43.07
N GLU A 280 12.55 7.36 44.24
CA GLU A 280 11.62 8.45 44.52
C GLU A 280 11.79 9.64 43.58
N LYS A 281 13.04 10.00 43.25
CA LYS A 281 13.36 11.11 42.33
C LYS A 281 12.70 10.91 40.97
N LYS A 282 12.91 9.75 40.34
CA LYS A 282 12.31 9.44 39.02
C LYS A 282 10.81 9.23 39.12
N THR A 283 10.33 8.59 40.20
CA THR A 283 8.89 8.44 40.45
C THR A 283 8.18 9.79 40.44
N ASN A 284 8.69 10.75 41.21
CA ASN A 284 8.11 12.09 41.31
C ASN A 284 8.25 12.88 40.01
N TYR A 285 9.38 12.75 39.31
CA TYR A 285 9.58 13.32 37.98
C TYR A 285 8.43 12.92 37.05
N TYR A 286 8.21 11.62 36.81
CA TYR A 286 7.17 11.16 35.89
C TYR A 286 5.74 11.42 36.43
N LYS A 287 5.49 11.33 37.74
CA LYS A 287 4.18 11.69 38.32
C LYS A 287 3.77 13.13 38.02
N ASN A 288 4.71 14.07 37.95
CA ASN A 288 4.39 15.47 37.68
C ASN A 288 3.94 15.72 36.24
N TYR A 289 4.27 14.83 35.29
CA TYR A 289 3.78 14.90 33.90
C TYR A 289 2.40 14.27 33.71
N ARG A 290 1.79 13.74 34.78
CA ARG A 290 0.42 13.21 34.79
C ARG A 290 -0.63 14.24 35.23
N LYS A 291 -0.17 15.40 35.72
CA LYS A 291 -1.02 16.51 36.19
C LYS A 291 -1.31 17.44 35.02
#